data_AF-A0A8S4GAF4-F1
#
_entry.id   AF-A0A8S4GAF4-F1
#
_cell.length_a   1.000
_cell.length_b   1.000
_cell.length_c   1.000
_cell.angle_alpha   90.00
_cell.angle_beta   90.00
_cell.angle_gamma   90.00
#
_symmetry.space_group_name_H-M   'P 1'
#
loop_
_entity.id
_entity.type
_entity.pdbx_description
1 polymer ?
#
loop_
_entity_poly.entity_id
_entity_poly.type
_entity_poly.pdbx_seq_one_letter_code
_entity_poly.pdbx_strand_id
1 'polypeptide(L)'
;MLSKFHQQAIMAGSVDYFCLACDDVIRSAAAAARHVRKPVHGKNLSGTGYVSVGGSERIRKVKKGYYCEFCNILVATITKTNSHIKEETHLFNKSHPSAAEAVKESAFLRRVKTTVVAFDDIAIADLAWEGIIENSCVVCDVEVDNANIHKSKVEHTLNVIKAKLQIGPDNISRKIDDSTYQCLTCNTIVAAEDIIPHFDQPEHSRLYIERRKAKRALIKKTDNTADSPQTTSTKSDAVNAESEKKNDKHNATKDTKLNAETVYNNEKDEAIAEITKKETDETAKLPTSSQNRTMIIESIEGFHKENIHIDLIGDKAFCTVCAKNVSFAFDVIVIHIEEHRQQNRAGPSTSAKTSAQPSKADDTSAIQVAENPDEKKAKQEFGKDNVIRFESDGSTFCLLCKMNVFSSLELLKKHVEGHKTGMPTVQYIEKFIIFEVPERHGVIINNQICLEYHSFLFLRQMDREGVLRCVACQVNVYKHRVEEHRETHRHQRIMEDTLVLTSNSELIRKVRPDTYHCGFCNQLEIGLSSLSDHLQSSSHKEQKKLSTGILIHFVLAENSRTAREQRLMNAFASLNVFSNMWLGMYSNWDSD
;
A
#
# COMPACT_ATOMS: atom_id res chain seq x y z
N MET A 1 37.32 -9.58 -8.16
CA MET A 1 38.17 -10.64 -8.74
C MET A 1 37.42 -11.23 -9.93
N LEU A 2 38.05 -11.89 -10.90
CA LEU A 2 37.30 -12.55 -11.98
C LEU A 2 36.46 -13.70 -11.39
N SER A 3 35.19 -13.82 -11.80
CA SER A 3 34.27 -14.87 -11.33
C SER A 3 34.92 -16.27 -11.35
N LYS A 4 34.84 -16.97 -10.21
CA LYS A 4 35.39 -18.33 -10.06
C LYS A 4 34.73 -19.32 -11.02
N PHE A 5 33.47 -19.11 -11.39
CA PHE A 5 32.78 -19.98 -12.35
C PHE A 5 33.26 -19.75 -13.79
N HIS A 6 33.50 -18.51 -14.18
CA HIS A 6 33.96 -18.23 -15.55
C HIS A 6 35.33 -18.85 -15.81
N GLN A 7 36.24 -18.77 -14.84
CA GLN A 7 37.56 -19.41 -14.91
C GLN A 7 37.49 -20.94 -15.07
N GLN A 8 36.36 -21.54 -14.70
CA GLN A 8 36.10 -22.97 -14.79
C GLN A 8 35.33 -23.35 -16.07
N ALA A 9 35.30 -22.47 -17.08
CA ALA A 9 34.52 -22.65 -18.31
C ALA A 9 33.01 -22.86 -18.05
N ILE A 10 32.50 -22.30 -16.95
CA ILE A 10 31.06 -22.27 -16.67
C ILE A 10 30.52 -20.92 -17.14
N MET A 11 29.63 -21.00 -18.13
CA MET A 11 28.81 -19.88 -18.57
C MET A 11 27.63 -19.74 -17.61
N ALA A 12 27.40 -18.54 -17.10
CA ALA A 12 26.35 -18.30 -16.12
C ALA A 12 25.22 -17.46 -16.71
N GLY A 13 23.97 -17.89 -16.54
CA GLY A 13 22.78 -17.13 -16.87
C GLY A 13 22.17 -16.48 -15.64
N SER A 14 20.92 -16.03 -15.78
CA SER A 14 20.18 -15.40 -14.67
C SER A 14 19.80 -16.39 -13.55
N VAL A 15 19.71 -17.68 -13.86
CA VAL A 15 19.32 -18.77 -12.93
C VAL A 15 20.12 -20.04 -13.19
N ASP A 16 20.23 -20.40 -14.47
CA ASP A 16 20.88 -21.64 -14.91
C ASP A 16 22.31 -21.37 -15.37
N TYR A 17 23.13 -22.43 -15.35
CA TYR A 17 24.54 -22.43 -15.70
C TYR A 17 24.80 -23.52 -16.75
N PHE A 18 25.85 -23.34 -17.54
CA PHE A 18 26.29 -24.32 -18.51
C PHE A 18 27.79 -24.54 -18.43
N CYS A 19 28.22 -25.78 -18.25
CA CYS A 19 29.63 -26.12 -18.28
C CYS A 19 30.07 -26.39 -19.73
N LEU A 20 30.82 -25.47 -20.32
CA LEU A 20 31.30 -25.55 -21.70
C LEU A 20 32.38 -26.62 -21.91
N ALA A 21 33.07 -27.03 -20.83
CA ALA A 21 34.04 -28.12 -20.88
C ALA A 21 33.36 -29.50 -20.87
N CYS A 22 32.29 -29.64 -20.08
CA CYS A 22 31.57 -30.90 -19.89
C CYS A 22 30.35 -31.07 -20.79
N ASP A 23 29.86 -30.00 -21.42
CA ASP A 23 28.62 -29.97 -22.21
C ASP A 23 27.39 -30.34 -21.36
N ASP A 24 27.31 -29.74 -20.16
CA ASP A 24 26.35 -30.12 -19.11
C ASP A 24 25.60 -28.91 -18.54
N VAL A 25 24.30 -29.10 -18.30
CA VAL A 25 23.39 -28.07 -17.78
C VAL A 25 23.33 -28.17 -16.26
N ILE A 26 23.55 -27.04 -15.60
CA ILE A 26 23.64 -26.98 -14.15
C ILE A 26 22.62 -25.96 -13.64
N ARG A 27 21.70 -26.40 -12.79
CA ARG A 27 20.49 -25.62 -12.44
C ARG A 27 20.61 -24.77 -11.16
N SER A 28 21.81 -24.61 -10.60
CA SER A 28 22.08 -23.71 -9.46
C SER A 28 23.58 -23.47 -9.22
N ALA A 29 23.94 -22.37 -8.55
CA ALA A 29 25.34 -22.12 -8.15
C ALA A 29 25.89 -23.21 -7.24
N ALA A 30 25.10 -23.72 -6.29
CA ALA A 30 25.54 -24.78 -5.38
C ALA A 30 25.86 -26.08 -6.14
N ALA A 31 25.08 -26.40 -7.17
CA ALA A 31 25.36 -27.52 -8.06
C ALA A 31 26.59 -27.25 -8.94
N ALA A 32 26.80 -26.02 -9.41
CA ALA A 32 27.99 -25.62 -10.17
C ALA A 32 29.26 -25.74 -9.31
N ALA A 33 29.22 -25.26 -8.08
CA ALA A 33 30.32 -25.38 -7.11
C ALA A 33 30.67 -26.84 -6.81
N ARG A 34 29.68 -27.74 -6.76
CA ARG A 34 29.90 -29.18 -6.66
C ARG A 34 30.44 -29.78 -7.97
N HIS A 35 29.94 -29.32 -9.11
CA HIS A 35 30.36 -29.80 -10.43
C HIS A 35 31.86 -29.56 -10.66
N VAL A 36 32.35 -28.35 -10.38
CA VAL A 36 33.77 -27.99 -10.61
C VAL A 36 34.75 -28.81 -9.77
N ARG A 37 34.30 -29.39 -8.65
CA ARG A 37 35.12 -30.26 -7.80
C ARG A 37 35.22 -31.70 -8.31
N LYS A 38 34.41 -32.09 -9.30
CA LYS A 38 34.45 -33.45 -9.85
C LYS A 38 35.76 -33.66 -10.64
N PRO A 39 36.47 -34.79 -10.45
CA PRO A 39 37.70 -35.09 -11.22
C PRO A 39 37.49 -35.05 -12.75
N VAL A 40 36.31 -35.48 -13.21
CA VAL A 40 35.92 -35.45 -14.63
C VAL A 40 35.92 -34.02 -15.18
N HIS A 41 35.44 -33.05 -14.41
CA HIS A 41 35.47 -31.63 -14.80
C HIS A 41 36.91 -31.15 -14.96
N GLY A 42 37.77 -31.42 -13.97
CA GLY A 42 39.19 -31.03 -14.02
C GLY A 42 39.90 -31.59 -15.27
N LYS A 43 39.64 -32.85 -15.61
CA LYS A 43 40.18 -33.47 -16.83
C LYS A 43 39.68 -32.77 -18.11
N ASN A 44 38.37 -32.52 -18.20
CA ASN A 44 37.77 -31.86 -19.36
C ASN A 44 38.26 -30.42 -19.52
N LEU A 45 38.36 -29.68 -18.41
CA LEU A 45 38.83 -28.30 -18.39
C LEU A 45 40.30 -28.20 -18.82
N SER A 46 41.17 -29.10 -18.35
CA SER A 46 42.57 -29.15 -18.78
C SER A 46 42.72 -29.47 -20.28
N GLY A 47 41.73 -30.14 -20.88
CA GLY A 47 41.65 -30.34 -22.32
C GLY A 47 41.26 -29.09 -23.12
N THR A 48 40.92 -27.98 -22.46
CA THR A 48 40.59 -26.70 -23.11
C THR A 48 41.76 -25.72 -22.96
N GLY A 49 42.20 -25.12 -24.06
CA GLY A 49 43.34 -24.20 -24.10
C GLY A 49 42.92 -22.74 -24.28
N TYR A 50 43.77 -21.81 -23.86
CA TYR A 50 43.62 -20.38 -24.19
C TYR A 50 44.21 -20.08 -25.58
N VAL A 51 43.62 -19.11 -26.29
CA VAL A 51 44.00 -18.82 -27.68
C VAL A 51 45.18 -17.86 -27.82
N SER A 52 45.46 -17.01 -26.84
CA SER A 52 46.63 -16.10 -26.85
C SER A 52 47.78 -16.65 -26.02
N VAL A 53 49.02 -16.33 -26.42
CA VAL A 53 50.23 -16.62 -25.65
C VAL A 53 50.09 -15.98 -24.27
N GLY A 54 50.13 -16.79 -23.21
CA GLY A 54 49.95 -16.34 -21.82
C GLY A 54 48.50 -16.11 -21.37
N GLY A 55 47.50 -16.30 -22.22
CA GLY A 55 46.08 -16.22 -21.82
C GLY A 55 45.62 -14.83 -21.35
N SER A 56 46.29 -13.76 -21.77
CA SER A 56 46.05 -12.37 -21.36
C SER A 56 44.62 -11.88 -21.63
N GLU A 57 43.99 -12.36 -22.71
CA GLU A 57 42.61 -12.03 -23.06
C GLU A 57 41.58 -12.96 -22.40
N ARG A 58 42.04 -13.99 -21.66
CA ARG A 58 41.20 -15.02 -21.02
C ARG A 58 40.13 -15.62 -21.96
N ILE A 59 40.51 -15.80 -23.23
CA ILE A 59 39.69 -16.47 -24.25
C ILE A 59 40.04 -17.96 -24.29
N ARG A 60 39.10 -18.80 -23.86
CA ARG A 60 39.24 -20.25 -23.82
C ARG A 60 38.58 -20.91 -25.03
N LYS A 61 39.30 -21.77 -25.74
CA LYS A 61 38.74 -22.61 -26.80
C LYS A 61 38.00 -23.79 -26.17
N VAL A 62 36.71 -23.88 -26.45
CA VAL A 62 35.80 -24.94 -25.99
C VAL A 62 35.17 -25.65 -27.20
N LYS A 63 34.46 -26.76 -27.00
CA LYS A 63 33.87 -27.55 -28.10
C LYS A 63 32.99 -26.71 -29.04
N LYS A 64 32.23 -25.77 -28.49
CA LYS A 64 31.22 -24.96 -29.20
C LYS A 64 31.71 -23.54 -29.55
N GLY A 65 33.03 -23.29 -29.50
CA GLY A 65 33.61 -22.00 -29.92
C GLY A 65 34.65 -21.45 -28.94
N TYR A 66 34.59 -20.14 -28.72
CA TYR A 66 35.57 -19.36 -27.99
C TYR A 66 34.88 -18.63 -26.85
N TYR A 67 35.18 -19.00 -25.61
CA TYR A 67 34.55 -18.47 -24.42
C TYR A 67 35.42 -17.35 -23.82
N CYS A 68 34.83 -16.17 -23.68
CA CYS A 68 35.46 -15.05 -22.99
C CYS A 68 35.09 -15.09 -21.50
N GLU A 69 36.08 -15.36 -20.64
CA GLU A 69 35.84 -15.45 -19.20
C GLU A 69 35.53 -14.07 -18.57
N PHE A 70 36.03 -12.98 -19.16
CA PHE A 70 35.74 -11.61 -18.72
C PHE A 70 34.30 -11.20 -19.01
N CYS A 71 33.80 -11.53 -20.20
CA CYS A 71 32.50 -11.05 -20.66
C CYS A 71 31.37 -12.07 -20.46
N ASN A 72 31.68 -13.31 -20.05
CA ASN A 72 30.71 -14.40 -19.96
C ASN A 72 29.95 -14.61 -21.28
N ILE A 73 30.68 -14.57 -22.41
CA ILE A 73 30.11 -14.79 -23.75
C ILE A 73 30.81 -15.92 -24.48
N LEU A 74 30.04 -16.66 -25.27
CA LEU A 74 30.53 -17.70 -26.16
C LEU A 74 30.42 -17.23 -27.61
N VAL A 75 31.57 -17.08 -28.26
CA VAL A 75 31.71 -16.61 -29.63
C VAL A 75 32.01 -17.78 -30.56
N ALA A 76 31.32 -17.87 -31.70
CA ALA A 76 31.42 -19.04 -32.57
C ALA A 76 32.77 -19.19 -33.29
N THR A 77 33.41 -18.08 -33.69
CA THR A 77 34.61 -18.09 -34.53
C THR A 77 35.73 -17.22 -33.96
N ILE A 78 36.97 -17.55 -34.33
CA ILE A 78 38.14 -16.79 -33.91
C ILE A 78 38.13 -15.37 -34.47
N THR A 79 37.64 -15.18 -35.70
CA THR A 79 37.50 -13.86 -36.33
C THR A 79 36.56 -12.96 -35.52
N LYS A 80 35.38 -13.46 -35.13
CA LYS A 80 34.45 -12.71 -34.27
C LYS A 80 35.05 -12.44 -32.88
N THR A 81 35.87 -13.37 -32.39
CA THR A 81 36.57 -13.20 -31.10
C THR A 81 37.61 -12.08 -31.18
N ASN A 82 38.36 -12.00 -32.28
CA ASN A 82 39.32 -10.93 -32.52
C ASN A 82 38.66 -9.55 -32.67
N SER A 83 37.41 -9.50 -33.12
CA SER A 83 36.59 -8.28 -33.07
C SER A 83 36.14 -7.99 -31.64
N HIS A 84 35.61 -8.98 -30.91
CA HIS A 84 35.12 -8.83 -29.55
C HIS A 84 36.16 -8.26 -28.58
N ILE A 85 37.41 -8.73 -28.64
CA ILE A 85 38.47 -8.25 -27.73
C ILE A 85 38.83 -6.77 -27.91
N LYS A 86 38.37 -6.14 -28.99
CA LYS A 86 38.55 -4.71 -29.27
C LYS A 86 37.33 -3.88 -28.84
N GLU A 87 36.23 -4.51 -28.46
CA GLU A 87 35.03 -3.82 -28.00
C GLU A 87 35.29 -3.14 -26.65
N GLU A 88 34.73 -1.95 -26.46
CA GLU A 88 34.86 -1.19 -25.22
C GLU A 88 34.42 -2.00 -23.99
N THR A 89 33.38 -2.82 -24.15
CA THR A 89 32.86 -3.71 -23.10
C THR A 89 33.90 -4.74 -22.64
N HIS A 90 34.65 -5.35 -23.56
CA HIS A 90 35.74 -6.26 -23.21
C HIS A 90 36.89 -5.52 -22.53
N LEU A 91 37.32 -4.39 -23.09
CA LEU A 91 38.40 -3.59 -22.52
C LEU A 91 38.07 -3.12 -21.09
N PHE A 92 36.82 -2.74 -20.86
CA PHE A 92 36.30 -2.39 -19.54
C PHE A 92 36.31 -3.59 -18.59
N ASN A 93 35.72 -4.72 -18.98
CA ASN A 93 35.66 -5.93 -18.13
C ASN A 93 37.05 -6.51 -17.81
N LYS A 94 37.99 -6.38 -18.75
CA LYS A 94 39.38 -6.79 -18.58
C LYS A 94 40.13 -5.91 -17.59
N SER A 95 39.94 -4.58 -17.64
CA SER A 95 40.56 -3.63 -16.71
C SER A 95 39.90 -3.65 -15.32
N HIS A 96 38.62 -4.04 -15.25
CA HIS A 96 37.83 -4.13 -14.02
C HIS A 96 37.24 -5.54 -13.84
N PRO A 97 38.05 -6.57 -13.61
CA PRO A 97 37.57 -7.96 -13.53
C PRO A 97 36.65 -8.22 -12.34
N SER A 98 36.61 -7.34 -11.33
CA SER A 98 35.60 -7.32 -10.26
C SER A 98 34.25 -6.73 -10.69
N ALA A 99 34.19 -5.90 -11.74
CA ALA A 99 32.93 -5.44 -12.32
C ALA A 99 32.28 -6.55 -13.17
N ALA A 100 33.09 -7.37 -13.83
CA ALA A 100 32.67 -8.62 -14.49
C ALA A 100 32.14 -9.70 -13.52
N GLU A 101 32.36 -9.51 -12.21
CA GLU A 101 31.86 -10.36 -11.12
C GLU A 101 30.33 -10.22 -10.93
N ALA A 102 29.69 -9.24 -11.58
CA ALA A 102 28.26 -9.01 -11.53
C ALA A 102 27.42 -10.02 -12.35
N VAL A 103 27.85 -11.29 -12.45
CA VAL A 103 26.87 -12.37 -12.44
C VAL A 103 26.37 -12.49 -10.99
N LYS A 104 25.68 -11.44 -10.53
CA LYS A 104 24.78 -11.60 -9.39
C LYS A 104 23.73 -12.58 -9.91
N GLU A 105 23.63 -13.75 -9.28
CA GLU A 105 22.38 -14.51 -9.34
C GLU A 105 21.26 -13.49 -9.21
N SER A 106 20.32 -13.52 -10.15
CA SER A 106 19.28 -12.52 -10.16
C SER A 106 18.61 -12.54 -8.79
N ALA A 107 18.70 -11.44 -8.04
CA ALA A 107 18.04 -11.34 -6.74
C ALA A 107 16.51 -11.54 -6.86
N PHE A 108 16.01 -11.45 -8.09
CA PHE A 108 14.61 -11.60 -8.45
C PHE A 108 14.29 -12.98 -9.00
N LEU A 109 15.26 -13.80 -9.43
CA LEU A 109 14.97 -15.11 -10.02
C LEU A 109 15.69 -16.21 -9.27
N ARG A 110 14.94 -17.27 -8.95
CA ARG A 110 15.52 -18.50 -8.44
C ARG A 110 14.78 -19.72 -8.92
N ARG A 111 15.44 -20.87 -8.82
CA ARG A 111 14.81 -22.14 -9.12
C ARG A 111 14.28 -22.79 -7.85
N VAL A 112 13.01 -23.18 -7.87
CA VAL A 112 12.37 -24.01 -6.85
C VAL A 112 12.02 -25.34 -7.49
N LYS A 113 12.79 -26.39 -7.17
CA LYS A 113 12.76 -27.68 -7.87
C LYS A 113 13.05 -27.50 -9.37
N THR A 114 12.05 -27.68 -10.23
CA THR A 114 12.14 -27.51 -11.69
C THR A 114 11.51 -26.22 -12.18
N THR A 115 10.89 -25.43 -11.30
CA THR A 115 10.19 -24.20 -11.68
C THR A 115 11.05 -22.98 -11.39
N VAL A 116 11.09 -22.04 -12.32
CA VAL A 116 11.69 -20.72 -12.08
C VAL A 116 10.66 -19.82 -11.41
N VAL A 117 11.08 -19.16 -10.33
CA VAL A 117 10.25 -18.23 -9.56
C VAL A 117 10.84 -16.84 -9.67
N ALA A 118 10.02 -15.87 -10.09
CA ALA A 118 10.34 -14.46 -10.13
C ALA A 118 9.81 -13.73 -8.88
N PHE A 119 10.56 -12.75 -8.37
CA PHE A 119 10.25 -11.89 -7.22
C PHE A 119 9.82 -12.64 -5.95
N ASP A 120 10.29 -13.88 -5.79
CA ASP A 120 9.84 -14.80 -4.75
C ASP A 120 8.34 -15.10 -4.72
N ASP A 121 7.61 -14.79 -5.79
CA ASP A 121 6.14 -14.80 -5.75
C ASP A 121 5.50 -15.39 -7.00
N ILE A 122 6.12 -15.21 -8.17
CA ILE A 122 5.53 -15.62 -9.45
C ILE A 122 6.21 -16.89 -9.94
N ALA A 123 5.45 -17.98 -10.06
CA ALA A 123 5.95 -19.17 -10.76
C ALA A 123 5.88 -18.95 -12.28
N ILE A 124 7.04 -18.96 -12.94
CA ILE A 124 7.13 -18.89 -14.40
C ILE A 124 6.89 -20.29 -14.96
N ALA A 125 6.00 -20.39 -15.95
CA ALA A 125 5.71 -21.66 -16.60
C ALA A 125 6.95 -22.19 -17.32
N ASP A 126 7.14 -23.51 -17.33
CA ASP A 126 8.32 -24.15 -17.94
C ASP A 126 8.46 -23.78 -19.43
N LEU A 127 7.39 -23.88 -20.22
CA LEU A 127 7.41 -23.48 -21.62
C LEU A 127 7.71 -21.98 -21.81
N ALA A 128 7.20 -21.12 -20.92
CA ALA A 128 7.49 -19.69 -20.99
C ALA A 128 8.97 -19.39 -20.72
N TRP A 129 9.53 -20.00 -19.67
CA TRP A 129 10.95 -19.90 -19.37
C TRP A 129 11.80 -20.43 -20.52
N GLU A 130 11.43 -21.56 -21.10
CA GLU A 130 12.14 -22.14 -22.23
C GLU A 130 11.91 -21.36 -23.54
N GLY A 131 11.00 -20.38 -23.58
CA GLY A 131 10.76 -19.58 -24.78
C GLY A 131 9.93 -20.30 -25.85
N ILE A 132 9.13 -21.30 -25.45
CA ILE A 132 8.27 -22.06 -26.36
C ILE A 132 6.85 -21.53 -26.24
N ILE A 133 6.32 -21.02 -27.36
CA ILE A 133 4.96 -20.53 -27.51
C ILE A 133 4.31 -21.42 -28.56
N GLU A 134 3.27 -22.16 -28.14
CA GLU A 134 2.62 -23.17 -28.99
C GLU A 134 3.65 -24.16 -29.57
N ASN A 135 3.85 -24.14 -30.88
CA ASN A 135 4.78 -25.01 -31.61
C ASN A 135 6.02 -24.28 -32.12
N SER A 136 6.39 -23.14 -31.53
CA SER A 136 7.55 -22.35 -31.95
C SER A 136 8.41 -21.94 -30.75
N CYS A 137 9.72 -21.91 -30.95
CA CYS A 137 10.67 -21.42 -29.94
C CYS A 137 11.17 -20.04 -30.33
N VAL A 138 10.80 -19.00 -29.57
CA VAL A 138 11.21 -17.61 -29.83
C VAL A 138 12.69 -17.36 -29.52
N VAL A 139 13.31 -18.25 -28.75
CA VAL A 139 14.74 -18.16 -28.38
C VAL A 139 15.64 -18.76 -29.47
N CYS A 140 15.12 -19.74 -30.20
CA CYS A 140 15.84 -20.42 -31.27
C CYS A 140 15.37 -20.00 -32.67
N ASP A 141 14.24 -19.30 -32.77
CA ASP A 141 13.58 -18.92 -34.02
C ASP A 141 13.31 -20.11 -34.94
N VAL A 142 12.71 -21.16 -34.38
CA VAL A 142 12.39 -22.40 -35.11
C VAL A 142 11.06 -22.99 -34.65
N GLU A 143 10.42 -23.76 -35.54
CA GLU A 143 9.31 -24.63 -35.19
C GLU A 143 9.78 -25.81 -34.32
N VAL A 144 8.88 -26.27 -33.45
CA VAL A 144 9.13 -27.26 -32.41
C VAL A 144 8.04 -28.32 -32.44
N ASP A 145 8.38 -29.50 -32.96
CA ASP A 145 7.48 -30.66 -32.94
C ASP A 145 7.32 -31.24 -31.52
N ASN A 146 8.43 -31.32 -30.79
CA ASN A 146 8.48 -31.89 -29.45
C ASN A 146 9.30 -31.01 -28.52
N ALA A 147 8.61 -30.31 -27.62
CA ALA A 147 9.22 -29.39 -26.67
C ALA A 147 10.27 -30.07 -25.78
N ASN A 148 10.09 -31.32 -25.37
CA ASN A 148 11.03 -32.00 -24.48
C ASN A 148 12.34 -32.35 -25.20
N ILE A 149 12.26 -32.77 -26.47
CA ILE A 149 13.44 -33.00 -27.30
C ILE A 149 14.14 -31.68 -27.61
N HIS A 150 13.39 -30.62 -27.90
CA HIS A 150 13.97 -29.30 -28.17
C HIS A 150 14.73 -28.75 -26.95
N LYS A 151 14.13 -28.81 -25.76
CA LYS A 151 14.73 -28.33 -24.51
C LYS A 151 16.02 -29.05 -24.13
N SER A 152 16.19 -30.30 -24.53
CA SER A 152 17.41 -31.07 -24.23
C SER A 152 18.59 -30.75 -25.16
N LYS A 153 18.35 -29.99 -26.24
CA LYS A 153 19.42 -29.55 -27.14
C LYS A 153 20.34 -28.56 -26.42
N VAL A 154 21.64 -28.75 -26.61
CA VAL A 154 22.69 -27.88 -26.05
C VAL A 154 22.54 -26.45 -26.59
N GLU A 155 22.29 -26.32 -27.90
CA GLU A 155 22.11 -25.04 -28.57
C GLU A 155 20.96 -24.23 -27.96
N HIS A 156 19.82 -24.90 -27.72
CA HIS A 156 18.66 -24.30 -27.05
C HIS A 156 19.02 -23.80 -25.65
N THR A 157 19.63 -24.66 -24.84
CA THR A 157 20.01 -24.29 -23.47
C THR A 157 20.95 -23.08 -23.44
N LEU A 158 21.94 -23.05 -24.32
CA LEU A 158 22.85 -21.92 -24.44
C LEU A 158 22.13 -20.64 -24.85
N ASN A 159 21.17 -20.71 -25.77
CA ASN A 159 20.38 -19.56 -26.19
C ASN A 159 19.49 -19.03 -25.05
N VAL A 160 18.86 -19.92 -24.26
CA VAL A 160 18.09 -19.53 -23.07
C VAL A 160 18.98 -18.84 -22.02
N ILE A 161 20.18 -19.36 -21.78
CA ILE A 161 21.14 -18.77 -20.82
C ILE A 161 21.64 -17.39 -21.28
N LYS A 162 21.85 -17.21 -22.59
CA LYS A 162 22.31 -15.95 -23.19
C LYS A 162 21.18 -14.91 -23.36
N ALA A 163 19.92 -15.34 -23.30
CA ALA A 163 18.78 -14.47 -23.56
C ALA A 163 18.76 -13.28 -22.59
N LYS A 164 18.56 -12.07 -23.13
CA LYS A 164 18.51 -10.84 -22.35
C LYS A 164 17.13 -10.70 -21.71
N LEU A 165 17.08 -10.86 -20.40
CA LEU A 165 15.88 -10.61 -19.61
C LEU A 165 15.77 -9.14 -19.24
N GLN A 166 14.56 -8.61 -19.30
CA GLN A 166 14.19 -7.34 -18.68
C GLN A 166 13.31 -7.65 -17.48
N ILE A 167 13.83 -7.27 -16.32
CA ILE A 167 13.16 -7.47 -15.03
C ILE A 167 12.73 -6.09 -14.55
N GLY A 168 11.44 -5.80 -14.66
CA GLY A 168 10.83 -4.63 -14.05
C GLY A 168 10.47 -4.88 -12.58
N PRO A 169 9.79 -3.92 -11.92
CA PRO A 169 9.43 -4.02 -10.50
C PRO A 169 8.60 -5.26 -10.15
N ASP A 170 7.76 -5.72 -11.07
CA ASP A 170 6.91 -6.91 -10.94
C ASP A 170 6.64 -7.61 -12.27
N ASN A 171 7.25 -7.17 -13.36
CA ASN A 171 7.11 -7.79 -14.66
C ASN A 171 8.44 -8.38 -15.11
N ILE A 172 8.34 -9.45 -15.88
CA ILE A 172 9.51 -10.07 -16.48
C ILE A 172 9.22 -10.36 -17.94
N SER A 173 10.07 -9.80 -18.79
CA SER A 173 10.05 -10.03 -20.22
C SER A 173 11.42 -10.46 -20.71
N ARG A 174 11.44 -11.05 -21.89
CA ARG A 174 12.64 -11.39 -22.64
C ARG A 174 12.61 -10.60 -23.92
N LYS A 175 13.68 -9.84 -24.19
CA LYS A 175 13.84 -9.19 -25.50
C LYS A 175 14.11 -10.28 -26.55
N ILE A 176 13.29 -10.33 -27.60
CA ILE A 176 13.50 -11.25 -28.73
C ILE A 176 14.36 -10.53 -29.77
N ASP A 177 13.88 -9.37 -30.21
CA ASP A 177 14.54 -8.47 -31.16
C ASP A 177 14.27 -7.00 -30.76
N ASP A 178 14.62 -6.04 -31.62
CA ASP A 178 14.43 -4.61 -31.34
C ASP A 178 12.98 -4.14 -31.35
N SER A 179 12.08 -4.93 -31.94
CA SER A 179 10.66 -4.63 -32.12
C SER A 179 9.74 -5.46 -31.23
N THR A 180 10.21 -6.57 -30.66
CA THR A 180 9.35 -7.51 -29.91
C THR A 180 9.95 -8.05 -28.61
N TYR A 181 9.05 -8.35 -27.68
CA TYR A 181 9.33 -8.89 -26.36
C TYR A 181 8.42 -10.07 -26.06
N GLN A 182 8.96 -11.11 -25.43
CA GLN A 182 8.16 -12.17 -24.81
C GLN A 182 7.84 -11.78 -23.37
N CYS A 183 6.56 -11.70 -23.00
CA CYS A 183 6.15 -11.63 -21.60
C CYS A 183 6.25 -13.03 -20.95
N LEU A 184 7.10 -13.22 -19.93
CA LEU A 184 7.27 -14.55 -19.31
C LEU A 184 6.12 -14.92 -18.37
N THR A 185 5.30 -13.95 -17.93
CA THR A 185 4.08 -14.22 -17.13
C THR A 185 2.97 -14.80 -18.00
N CYS A 186 2.74 -14.18 -19.16
CA CYS A 186 1.67 -14.52 -20.10
C CYS A 186 2.07 -15.61 -21.10
N ASN A 187 3.36 -15.73 -21.39
CA ASN A 187 3.91 -16.51 -22.50
C ASN A 187 3.42 -16.04 -23.88
N THR A 188 3.43 -14.73 -24.11
CA THR A 188 2.98 -14.10 -25.36
C THR A 188 4.04 -13.14 -25.90
N ILE A 189 4.06 -12.96 -27.21
CA ILE A 189 4.87 -11.92 -27.87
C ILE A 189 4.09 -10.60 -27.84
N VAL A 190 4.78 -9.52 -27.53
CA VAL A 190 4.24 -8.17 -27.43
C VAL A 190 5.19 -7.22 -28.16
N ALA A 191 4.65 -6.25 -28.88
CA ALA A 191 5.45 -5.23 -29.54
C ALA A 191 6.20 -4.37 -28.51
N ALA A 192 7.34 -3.80 -28.90
CA ALA A 192 8.18 -2.97 -28.04
C ALA A 192 7.44 -1.73 -27.53
N GLU A 193 6.56 -1.14 -28.32
CA GLU A 193 5.72 -0.01 -27.95
C GLU A 193 4.60 -0.40 -26.96
N ASP A 194 4.13 -1.64 -27.03
CA ASP A 194 3.02 -2.15 -26.22
C ASP A 194 3.47 -2.89 -24.96
N ILE A 195 4.77 -3.17 -24.77
CA ILE A 195 5.23 -4.02 -23.66
C ILE A 195 4.93 -3.40 -22.29
N ILE A 196 5.04 -2.08 -22.16
CA ILE A 196 4.73 -1.36 -20.93
C ILE A 196 3.22 -1.37 -20.66
N PRO A 197 2.34 -0.90 -21.57
CA PRO A 197 0.90 -0.93 -21.33
C PRO A 197 0.33 -2.35 -21.26
N HIS A 198 1.00 -3.36 -21.83
CA HIS A 198 0.61 -4.77 -21.70
C HIS A 198 0.53 -5.23 -20.24
N PHE A 199 1.41 -4.74 -19.37
CA PHE A 199 1.41 -5.14 -17.95
C PHE A 199 0.19 -4.63 -17.18
N ASP A 200 -0.44 -3.56 -17.67
CA ASP A 200 -1.66 -2.99 -17.10
C ASP A 200 -2.94 -3.68 -17.62
N GLN A 201 -2.84 -4.57 -18.61
CA GLN A 201 -4.01 -5.23 -19.18
C GLN A 201 -4.67 -6.23 -18.21
N PRO A 202 -6.01 -6.34 -18.20
CA PRO A 202 -6.73 -7.24 -17.30
C PRO A 202 -6.28 -8.70 -17.40
N GLU A 203 -5.97 -9.17 -18.61
CA GLU A 203 -5.51 -10.54 -18.89
C GLU A 203 -4.15 -10.80 -18.25
N HIS A 204 -3.23 -9.83 -18.31
CA HIS A 204 -1.93 -9.93 -17.64
C HIS A 204 -2.11 -10.04 -16.13
N SER A 205 -2.91 -9.14 -15.55
CA SER A 205 -3.21 -9.12 -14.12
C SER A 205 -3.82 -10.45 -13.64
N ARG A 206 -4.72 -11.04 -14.41
CA ARG A 206 -5.32 -12.35 -14.11
C ARG A 206 -4.26 -13.46 -14.09
N LEU A 207 -3.47 -13.58 -15.16
CA LEU A 207 -2.43 -14.61 -15.27
C LEU A 207 -1.35 -14.43 -14.19
N TYR A 208 -0.98 -13.20 -13.88
CA TYR A 208 -0.07 -12.87 -12.78
C TYR A 208 -0.56 -13.44 -11.44
N ILE A 209 -1.83 -13.24 -11.10
CA ILE A 209 -2.44 -13.78 -9.87
C ILE A 209 -2.44 -15.32 -9.89
N GLU A 210 -2.72 -15.94 -11.03
CA GLU A 210 -2.69 -17.39 -11.19
C GLU A 210 -1.28 -17.96 -10.98
N ARG A 211 -0.25 -17.32 -11.53
CA ARG A 211 1.15 -17.69 -11.30
C ARG A 211 1.55 -17.59 -9.82
N ARG A 212 1.04 -16.58 -9.09
CA ARG A 212 1.24 -16.47 -7.63
C ARG A 212 0.57 -17.59 -6.85
N LYS A 213 -0.66 -17.94 -7.22
CA LYS A 213 -1.36 -19.09 -6.63
C LYS A 213 -0.60 -20.40 -6.88
N ALA A 214 -0.10 -20.61 -8.10
CA ALA A 214 0.71 -21.77 -8.46
C ALA A 214 1.99 -21.88 -7.62
N LYS A 215 2.69 -20.75 -7.39
CA LYS A 215 3.86 -20.70 -6.49
C LYS A 215 3.52 -21.12 -5.06
N ARG A 216 2.40 -20.64 -4.51
CA ARG A 216 1.96 -21.04 -3.16
C ARG A 216 1.67 -22.54 -3.07
N ALA A 217 1.06 -23.12 -4.12
CA ALA A 217 0.83 -24.56 -4.19
C ALA A 217 2.13 -25.37 -4.25
N LEU A 218 3.17 -24.86 -4.95
CA LEU A 218 4.49 -25.49 -4.98
C LEU A 218 5.12 -25.57 -3.58
N ILE A 219 4.99 -24.52 -2.76
CA ILE A 219 5.52 -24.49 -1.38
C ILE A 219 4.75 -25.45 -0.47
N LYS A 220 3.42 -25.45 -0.49
CA LYS A 220 2.61 -26.34 0.35
C LYS A 220 2.89 -27.82 0.10
N LYS A 221 3.22 -28.21 -1.14
CA LYS A 221 3.63 -29.58 -1.47
C LYS A 221 5.02 -29.94 -0.92
N THR A 222 5.87 -28.96 -0.63
CA THR A 222 7.19 -29.19 -0.02
C THR A 222 7.08 -29.44 1.48
N ASP A 223 6.21 -28.73 2.18
CA ASP A 223 6.06 -28.88 3.64
C ASP A 223 5.42 -30.22 4.02
N ASN A 224 4.54 -30.76 3.17
CA ASN A 224 3.89 -32.06 3.39
C ASN A 224 4.77 -33.28 3.03
N THR A 225 6.03 -33.09 2.63
CA THR A 225 6.97 -34.20 2.35
C THR A 225 8.15 -34.28 3.32
N ALA A 226 8.14 -33.47 4.38
CA ALA A 226 9.12 -33.50 5.45
C ALA A 226 8.59 -34.23 6.69
N ASP A 227 8.09 -35.45 6.52
CA ASP A 227 8.14 -36.48 7.58
C ASP A 227 7.71 -37.84 7.00
N SER A 228 8.68 -38.72 6.74
CA SER A 228 8.65 -40.14 7.09
C SER A 228 9.91 -40.86 6.56
N PRO A 229 10.61 -41.68 7.37
CA PRO A 229 11.80 -42.41 6.93
C PRO A 229 11.43 -43.55 5.98
N GLN A 230 11.99 -43.55 4.76
CA GLN A 230 11.97 -44.73 3.89
C GLN A 230 12.99 -45.76 4.38
N THR A 231 12.51 -46.84 4.98
CA THR A 231 13.18 -48.15 4.92
C THR A 231 12.75 -48.89 3.66
N THR A 232 13.74 -49.40 2.95
CA THR A 232 13.66 -50.17 1.72
C THR A 232 13.16 -51.60 1.95
N SER A 233 12.21 -52.08 1.13
CA SER A 233 12.25 -53.45 0.59
C SER A 233 11.29 -53.62 -0.61
N THR A 234 11.82 -54.25 -1.65
CA THR A 234 11.22 -54.65 -2.93
C THR A 234 10.31 -55.90 -2.88
N LYS A 235 9.51 -56.08 -3.96
CA LYS A 235 8.71 -57.24 -4.44
C LYS A 235 7.28 -57.33 -3.90
N SER A 236 6.27 -57.87 -4.59
CA SER A 236 5.88 -58.08 -6.00
C SER A 236 4.45 -58.65 -5.96
N ASP A 237 3.68 -58.47 -7.04
CA ASP A 237 2.49 -59.24 -7.47
C ASP A 237 1.10 -59.11 -6.79
N ALA A 238 0.13 -58.83 -7.68
CA ALA A 238 -1.20 -59.45 -7.87
C ALA A 238 -2.41 -59.20 -6.93
N VAL A 239 -3.44 -58.56 -7.54
CA VAL A 239 -4.86 -58.99 -7.68
C VAL A 239 -5.83 -58.97 -6.48
N ASN A 240 -6.94 -58.24 -6.72
CA ASN A 240 -8.36 -58.41 -6.32
C ASN A 240 -8.98 -57.79 -5.04
N ALA A 241 -10.08 -57.08 -5.36
CA ALA A 241 -11.46 -57.17 -4.83
C ALA A 241 -11.87 -56.51 -3.50
N GLU A 242 -12.81 -55.57 -3.68
CA GLU A 242 -14.09 -55.37 -2.95
C GLU A 242 -14.15 -55.61 -1.43
N SER A 243 -14.58 -54.60 -0.67
CA SER A 243 -16.00 -54.46 -0.27
C SER A 243 -16.23 -53.43 0.86
N GLU A 244 -17.29 -52.65 0.64
CA GLU A 244 -18.23 -51.98 1.53
C GLU A 244 -18.28 -52.28 3.05
N LYS A 245 -18.45 -51.21 3.86
CA LYS A 245 -19.63 -50.83 4.70
C LYS A 245 -19.18 -49.98 5.91
N LYS A 246 -19.74 -48.76 6.10
CA LYS A 246 -20.83 -48.39 7.05
C LYS A 246 -20.48 -48.75 8.52
N ASN A 247 -20.69 -47.92 9.54
CA ASN A 247 -21.75 -46.94 9.79
C ASN A 247 -21.45 -46.21 11.14
N ASP A 248 -22.07 -45.03 11.33
CA ASP A 248 -22.72 -44.52 12.58
C ASP A 248 -21.92 -44.42 13.90
N LYS A 249 -22.18 -43.53 14.88
CA LYS A 249 -23.06 -42.38 15.14
C LYS A 249 -22.69 -41.84 16.54
N HIS A 250 -23.05 -40.56 16.78
CA HIS A 250 -23.47 -39.97 18.08
C HIS A 250 -22.43 -39.92 19.23
N ASN A 251 -22.43 -38.98 20.19
CA ASN A 251 -23.42 -38.07 20.77
C ASN A 251 -22.63 -36.87 21.39
N ALA A 252 -23.07 -35.62 21.30
CA ALA A 252 -24.00 -34.90 22.21
C ALA A 252 -23.47 -34.75 23.66
N THR A 253 -23.14 -33.54 24.12
CA THR A 253 -23.86 -32.69 25.12
C THR A 253 -22.90 -32.37 26.30
N LYS A 254 -22.95 -31.31 27.13
CA LYS A 254 -23.86 -30.17 27.38
C LYS A 254 -23.16 -29.22 28.39
N ASP A 255 -23.62 -27.95 28.44
CA ASP A 255 -23.83 -27.03 29.59
C ASP A 255 -22.71 -26.82 30.65
N THR A 256 -22.45 -25.64 31.23
CA THR A 256 -23.41 -24.80 31.99
C THR A 256 -22.79 -23.43 32.37
N LYS A 257 -23.67 -22.45 32.60
CA LYS A 257 -23.56 -21.04 33.06
C LYS A 257 -22.86 -20.78 34.41
N LEU A 258 -22.47 -19.52 34.69
CA LEU A 258 -22.97 -18.72 35.84
C LEU A 258 -22.56 -17.22 35.82
N ASN A 259 -23.48 -16.39 36.34
CA ASN A 259 -23.50 -14.91 36.48
C ASN A 259 -22.76 -14.39 37.74
N ALA A 260 -22.50 -13.08 37.80
CA ALA A 260 -22.75 -12.21 38.98
C ALA A 260 -22.73 -10.70 38.64
N GLU A 261 -23.74 -9.96 39.13
CA GLU A 261 -23.88 -8.47 39.23
C GLU A 261 -23.06 -7.93 40.45
N THR A 262 -22.72 -6.65 40.67
CA THR A 262 -23.59 -5.49 41.02
C THR A 262 -22.76 -4.21 41.41
N VAL A 263 -23.27 -3.00 41.06
CA VAL A 263 -23.44 -1.72 41.85
C VAL A 263 -22.27 -0.78 42.27
N TYR A 264 -22.30 0.52 41.86
CA TYR A 264 -22.43 1.77 42.69
C TYR A 264 -22.52 3.10 41.88
N ASN A 265 -23.10 4.16 42.48
CA ASN A 265 -23.76 5.36 41.92
C ASN A 265 -22.96 6.71 41.81
N ASN A 266 -23.47 7.61 40.94
CA ASN A 266 -23.68 9.09 40.97
C ASN A 266 -22.58 10.13 41.29
N GLU A 267 -22.46 11.20 40.45
CA GLU A 267 -22.60 12.64 40.83
C GLU A 267 -22.50 13.66 39.64
N LYS A 268 -23.59 14.45 39.48
CA LYS A 268 -23.82 15.89 39.17
C LYS A 268 -23.20 16.70 38.00
N ASP A 269 -24.14 17.44 37.38
CA ASP A 269 -24.07 18.62 36.49
C ASP A 269 -23.63 19.92 37.19
N GLU A 270 -23.00 20.84 36.43
CA GLU A 270 -23.15 22.31 36.49
C GLU A 270 -22.18 23.00 35.49
N ALA A 271 -22.71 23.68 34.45
CA ALA A 271 -22.18 24.93 33.88
C ALA A 271 -22.98 25.41 32.65
N ILE A 272 -23.17 26.73 32.60
CA ILE A 272 -23.70 27.55 31.50
C ILE A 272 -25.23 27.73 31.50
N ALA A 273 -25.69 28.39 32.57
CA ALA A 273 -26.80 29.32 32.53
C ALA A 273 -26.26 30.70 32.92
N GLU A 274 -25.77 31.47 31.96
CA GLU A 274 -25.60 32.91 32.14
C GLU A 274 -25.53 33.61 30.78
N ILE A 275 -26.05 34.83 30.73
CA ILE A 275 -26.19 35.72 29.57
C ILE A 275 -27.50 35.54 28.77
N THR A 276 -28.61 35.87 29.43
CA THR A 276 -29.65 36.68 28.79
C THR A 276 -29.92 37.91 29.66
N LYS A 277 -30.01 39.06 29.01
CA LYS A 277 -30.50 40.39 29.46
C LYS A 277 -29.46 41.43 29.89
N LYS A 278 -29.12 42.32 28.94
CA LYS A 278 -29.40 43.76 29.06
C LYS A 278 -29.72 44.35 27.67
N GLU A 279 -30.95 44.86 27.56
CA GLU A 279 -31.50 45.84 26.59
C GLU A 279 -30.79 47.22 26.78
N THR A 280 -30.77 48.25 25.91
CA THR A 280 -31.53 48.65 24.71
C THR A 280 -30.80 49.82 24.01
N ASP A 281 -31.12 50.02 22.72
CA ASP A 281 -31.02 51.22 21.86
C ASP A 281 -29.67 51.90 21.54
N GLU A 282 -29.19 51.69 20.30
CA GLU A 282 -28.83 52.75 19.35
C GLU A 282 -28.71 52.14 17.93
N THR A 283 -29.21 52.85 16.92
CA THR A 283 -29.34 52.46 15.50
C THR A 283 -28.17 51.63 14.93
N ALA A 284 -28.34 50.31 14.78
CA ALA A 284 -27.31 49.41 14.25
C ALA A 284 -27.45 49.21 12.73
N LYS A 285 -26.44 49.67 11.99
CA LYS A 285 -26.18 49.31 10.59
C LYS A 285 -26.17 47.79 10.41
N LEU A 286 -26.68 47.29 9.26
CA LEU A 286 -26.52 45.89 8.84
C LEU A 286 -25.05 45.45 9.04
N PRO A 287 -24.79 44.31 9.69
CA PRO A 287 -23.43 43.83 9.91
C PRO A 287 -22.75 43.54 8.57
N THR A 288 -21.48 43.93 8.45
CA THR A 288 -20.69 43.61 7.26
C THR A 288 -20.54 42.09 7.12
N SER A 289 -20.40 41.58 5.89
CA SER A 289 -20.22 40.13 5.61
C SER A 289 -19.11 39.48 6.46
N SER A 290 -18.05 40.24 6.78
CA SER A 290 -16.98 39.81 7.68
C SER A 290 -17.43 39.64 9.13
N GLN A 291 -18.26 40.53 9.67
CA GLN A 291 -18.75 40.46 11.06
C GLN A 291 -19.76 39.32 11.24
N ASN A 292 -20.64 39.09 10.26
CA ASN A 292 -21.58 37.97 10.26
C ASN A 292 -20.86 36.61 10.37
N ARG A 293 -19.77 36.44 9.61
CA ARG A 293 -19.00 35.20 9.62
C ARG A 293 -18.31 34.96 10.96
N THR A 294 -17.72 35.99 11.56
CA THR A 294 -17.08 35.89 12.88
C THR A 294 -18.08 35.52 13.98
N MET A 295 -19.26 36.16 13.99
CA MET A 295 -20.32 35.84 14.97
C MET A 295 -20.84 34.41 14.84
N ILE A 296 -20.97 33.91 13.60
CA ILE A 296 -21.32 32.50 13.35
C ILE A 296 -20.22 31.59 13.87
N ILE A 297 -18.94 31.88 13.60
CA ILE A 297 -17.80 31.07 14.04
C ILE A 297 -17.71 30.97 15.56
N GLU A 298 -17.89 32.10 16.25
CA GLU A 298 -17.85 32.15 17.72
C GLU A 298 -19.02 31.42 18.39
N SER A 299 -20.13 31.22 17.66
CA SER A 299 -21.36 30.60 18.18
C SER A 299 -21.64 29.20 17.64
N ILE A 300 -20.71 28.58 16.89
CA ILE A 300 -20.88 27.26 16.27
C ILE A 300 -21.28 26.20 17.29
N GLU A 301 -20.61 26.17 18.45
CA GLU A 301 -20.94 25.19 19.49
C GLU A 301 -22.35 25.37 20.04
N GLY A 302 -22.82 26.61 20.16
CA GLY A 302 -24.19 26.92 20.56
C GLY A 302 -25.20 26.49 19.50
N PHE A 303 -24.93 26.76 18.23
CA PHE A 303 -25.79 26.36 17.11
C PHE A 303 -25.87 24.84 16.94
N HIS A 304 -24.76 24.13 17.10
CA HIS A 304 -24.77 22.66 17.07
C HIS A 304 -25.59 22.05 18.22
N LYS A 305 -25.52 22.64 19.43
CA LYS A 305 -26.36 22.21 20.56
C LYS A 305 -27.85 22.44 20.29
N GLU A 306 -28.18 23.48 19.52
CA GLU A 306 -29.53 23.80 19.07
C GLU A 306 -29.89 23.15 17.73
N ASN A 307 -29.18 22.08 17.33
CA ASN A 307 -29.50 21.28 16.14
C ASN A 307 -29.39 22.03 14.80
N ILE A 308 -28.54 23.07 14.73
CA ILE A 308 -28.18 23.77 13.51
C ILE A 308 -26.76 23.40 13.10
N HIS A 309 -26.60 22.79 11.93
CA HIS A 309 -25.30 22.49 11.34
C HIS A 309 -24.79 23.65 10.48
N ILE A 310 -23.53 24.06 10.71
CA ILE A 310 -22.88 25.18 10.03
C ILE A 310 -21.75 24.65 9.14
N ASP A 311 -21.91 24.78 7.83
CA ASP A 311 -20.86 24.56 6.84
C ASP A 311 -20.22 25.91 6.48
N LEU A 312 -19.04 26.15 7.05
CA LEU A 312 -18.26 27.37 6.79
C LEU A 312 -17.67 27.39 5.38
N ILE A 313 -17.44 26.25 4.73
CA ILE A 313 -16.80 26.22 3.41
C ILE A 313 -17.83 26.52 2.32
N GLY A 314 -19.05 25.98 2.50
CA GLY A 314 -20.17 26.19 1.57
C GLY A 314 -21.09 27.36 1.91
N ASP A 315 -20.84 28.11 3.00
CA ASP A 315 -21.73 29.14 3.56
C ASP A 315 -23.18 28.66 3.66
N LYS A 316 -23.37 27.51 4.32
CA LYS A 316 -24.68 26.88 4.49
C LYS A 316 -24.97 26.60 5.94
N ALA A 317 -26.21 26.87 6.36
CA ALA A 317 -26.73 26.43 7.64
C ALA A 317 -27.90 25.46 7.40
N PHE A 318 -27.98 24.38 8.17
CA PHE A 318 -29.04 23.39 8.05
C PHE A 318 -29.61 23.05 9.42
N CYS A 319 -30.93 23.19 9.58
CA CYS A 319 -31.61 22.81 10.80
C CYS A 319 -32.05 21.35 10.72
N THR A 320 -31.60 20.53 11.66
CA THR A 320 -31.98 19.11 11.73
C THR A 320 -33.33 18.90 12.42
N VAL A 321 -33.87 19.90 13.12
CA VAL A 321 -35.20 19.84 13.75
C VAL A 321 -36.32 19.85 12.71
N CYS A 322 -36.26 20.75 11.72
CA CYS A 322 -37.27 20.83 10.67
C CYS A 322 -36.78 20.44 9.28
N ALA A 323 -35.55 19.95 9.18
CA ALA A 323 -34.90 19.51 7.93
C ALA A 323 -34.91 20.59 6.83
N LYS A 324 -34.66 21.86 7.20
CA LYS A 324 -34.63 22.99 6.25
C LYS A 324 -33.24 23.62 6.19
N ASN A 325 -32.86 24.07 4.99
CA ASN A 325 -31.73 24.97 4.83
C ASN A 325 -32.11 26.33 5.42
N VAL A 326 -31.25 26.83 6.30
CA VAL A 326 -31.36 28.14 6.94
C VAL A 326 -30.34 29.05 6.26
N SER A 327 -30.70 30.31 6.03
CA SER A 327 -29.76 31.28 5.46
C SER A 327 -28.52 31.40 6.35
N PHE A 328 -27.34 31.50 5.75
CA PHE A 328 -26.06 31.63 6.46
C PHE A 328 -25.86 33.06 6.98
N ALA A 329 -26.73 33.45 7.90
CA ALA A 329 -26.72 34.73 8.59
C ALA A 329 -27.02 34.49 10.06
N PHE A 330 -26.20 35.05 10.95
CA PHE A 330 -26.26 34.83 12.40
C PHE A 330 -27.67 35.07 12.94
N ASP A 331 -28.25 36.23 12.64
CA ASP A 331 -29.59 36.61 13.10
C ASP A 331 -30.68 35.66 12.58
N VAL A 332 -30.56 35.19 11.33
CA VAL A 332 -31.53 34.27 10.72
C VAL A 332 -31.47 32.90 11.39
N ILE A 333 -30.27 32.44 11.73
CA ILE A 333 -30.06 31.19 12.45
C ILE A 333 -30.65 31.28 13.87
N VAL A 334 -30.41 32.39 14.58
CA VAL A 334 -30.95 32.61 15.93
C VAL A 334 -32.47 32.71 15.91
N ILE A 335 -33.06 33.47 14.99
CA ILE A 335 -34.52 33.56 14.82
C ILE A 335 -35.11 32.16 14.56
N HIS A 336 -34.49 31.40 13.67
CA HIS A 336 -34.94 30.05 13.34
C HIS A 336 -34.90 29.09 14.55
N ILE A 337 -33.90 29.20 15.41
CA ILE A 337 -33.83 28.43 16.67
C ILE A 337 -34.98 28.85 17.62
N GLU A 338 -35.25 30.15 17.72
CA GLU A 338 -36.29 30.65 18.62
C GLU A 338 -37.70 30.27 18.15
N GLU A 339 -37.94 30.14 16.84
CA GLU A 339 -39.18 29.59 16.28
C GLU A 339 -39.46 28.18 16.81
N HIS A 340 -38.44 27.31 16.91
CA HIS A 340 -38.57 25.97 17.51
C HIS A 340 -38.83 26.03 19.01
N ARG A 341 -38.25 27.00 19.71
CA ARG A 341 -38.43 27.19 21.16
C ARG A 341 -39.84 27.70 21.50
N GLN A 342 -40.42 28.54 20.65
CA GLN A 342 -41.79 29.03 20.81
C GLN A 342 -42.83 27.95 20.45
N GLN A 343 -42.58 27.15 19.41
CA GLN A 343 -43.44 26.01 19.05
C GLN A 343 -43.45 24.91 20.14
N ASN A 344 -42.37 24.78 20.91
CA ASN A 344 -42.28 23.86 22.05
C ASN A 344 -42.87 24.42 23.37
N ARG A 345 -43.16 25.73 23.47
CA ARG A 345 -43.74 26.36 24.68
C ARG A 345 -45.26 26.52 24.63
N ALA A 346 -45.88 26.48 23.46
CA ALA A 346 -47.33 26.53 23.32
C ALA A 346 -47.90 25.10 23.33
N GLY A 347 -48.35 24.63 24.49
CA GLY A 347 -49.20 23.44 24.58
C GLY A 347 -50.50 23.61 23.77
N PRO A 348 -51.15 22.52 23.35
CA PRO A 348 -52.22 22.58 22.37
C PRO A 348 -53.51 23.15 22.97
N SER A 349 -53.81 24.41 22.66
CA SER A 349 -55.16 24.95 22.83
C SER A 349 -56.05 24.49 21.68
N THR A 350 -57.12 23.80 22.06
CA THR A 350 -58.22 23.27 21.25
C THR A 350 -59.00 24.32 20.45
N SER A 351 -59.41 23.91 19.23
CA SER A 351 -60.58 24.35 18.45
C SER A 351 -60.49 25.76 17.81
N ALA A 352 -60.94 26.02 16.59
CA ALA A 352 -61.94 25.34 15.78
C ALA A 352 -61.82 25.78 14.30
N LYS A 353 -62.21 24.86 13.40
CA LYS A 353 -63.04 25.07 12.18
C LYS A 353 -62.53 26.11 11.16
N THR A 354 -62.41 25.86 9.87
CA THR A 354 -63.06 24.97 8.89
C THR A 354 -62.37 25.42 7.57
N SER A 355 -62.15 24.65 6.52
CA SER A 355 -63.00 23.65 5.87
C SER A 355 -62.23 23.02 4.70
N ALA A 356 -62.57 21.76 4.43
CA ALA A 356 -62.45 21.04 3.15
C ALA A 356 -61.08 20.41 2.77
N GLN A 357 -60.75 19.32 3.48
CA GLN A 357 -60.75 17.91 3.02
C GLN A 357 -61.03 17.60 1.52
N PRO A 358 -60.68 16.39 0.99
CA PRO A 358 -60.49 15.11 1.70
C PRO A 358 -59.18 14.35 1.35
N SER A 359 -58.40 13.81 2.32
CA SER A 359 -58.62 12.57 3.12
C SER A 359 -58.62 11.30 2.24
N LYS A 360 -57.87 10.22 2.49
CA LYS A 360 -57.54 9.51 3.75
C LYS A 360 -56.30 8.64 3.51
N ALA A 361 -55.32 8.59 4.42
CA ALA A 361 -55.25 7.79 5.68
C ALA A 361 -55.08 6.29 5.38
N ASP A 362 -54.20 5.53 6.03
CA ASP A 362 -53.88 5.47 7.48
C ASP A 362 -52.37 5.61 7.77
N ASP A 363 -51.87 6.27 8.81
CA ASP A 363 -52.12 6.28 10.27
C ASP A 363 -51.33 5.20 11.03
N THR A 364 -50.35 5.64 11.85
CA THR A 364 -50.17 5.20 13.24
C THR A 364 -49.07 6.00 13.96
N SER A 365 -49.53 6.82 14.92
CA SER A 365 -48.98 7.09 16.27
C SER A 365 -47.48 6.90 16.58
N ALA A 366 -46.93 7.91 17.27
CA ALA A 366 -45.80 7.76 18.17
C ALA A 366 -46.06 6.61 19.18
N ILE A 367 -45.23 5.58 19.10
CA ILE A 367 -45.03 4.62 20.18
C ILE A 367 -43.67 5.01 20.77
N GLN A 368 -43.55 5.09 22.10
CA GLN A 368 -42.28 4.78 22.74
C GLN A 368 -41.98 3.33 22.37
N VAL A 369 -41.36 3.10 21.22
CA VAL A 369 -40.92 1.76 20.85
C VAL A 369 -39.73 1.54 21.74
N ALA A 370 -39.93 0.80 22.84
CA ALA A 370 -38.85 -0.03 23.35
C ALA A 370 -38.27 -0.72 22.11
N GLU A 371 -37.07 -0.29 21.68
CA GLU A 371 -36.49 -0.76 20.41
C GLU A 371 -36.72 -2.25 20.35
N ASN A 372 -37.40 -2.72 19.29
CA ASN A 372 -37.66 -4.14 19.12
C ASN A 372 -36.32 -4.85 19.39
N PRO A 373 -36.25 -5.84 20.30
CA PRO A 373 -34.99 -6.50 20.63
C PRO A 373 -34.19 -6.91 19.38
N ASP A 374 -34.90 -7.27 18.31
CA ASP A 374 -34.31 -7.61 17.01
C ASP A 374 -33.70 -6.42 16.28
N GLU A 375 -34.30 -5.23 16.34
CA GLU A 375 -33.77 -4.01 15.73
C GLU A 375 -32.60 -3.43 16.53
N LYS A 376 -32.68 -3.46 17.87
CA LYS A 376 -31.57 -3.09 18.75
C LYS A 376 -30.37 -3.99 18.55
N LYS A 377 -30.61 -5.30 18.43
CA LYS A 377 -29.57 -6.29 18.11
C LYS A 377 -29.01 -6.08 16.71
N ALA A 378 -29.85 -5.82 15.70
CA ALA A 378 -29.41 -5.53 14.34
C ALA A 378 -28.58 -4.24 14.25
N LYS A 379 -28.93 -3.18 15.00
CA LYS A 379 -28.10 -1.97 15.10
C LYS A 379 -26.76 -2.26 15.75
N GLN A 380 -26.75 -2.98 16.88
CA GLN A 380 -25.50 -3.35 17.56
C GLN A 380 -24.59 -4.23 16.68
N GLU A 381 -25.14 -5.22 15.97
CA GLU A 381 -24.42 -6.02 14.97
C GLU A 381 -23.90 -5.13 13.83
N PHE A 382 -24.75 -4.25 13.29
CA PHE A 382 -24.36 -3.32 12.23
C PHE A 382 -23.22 -2.39 12.65
N GLY A 383 -23.22 -1.85 13.88
CA GLY A 383 -22.14 -0.94 14.29
C GLY A 383 -20.82 -1.64 14.57
N LYS A 384 -20.86 -2.86 15.12
CA LYS A 384 -19.67 -3.72 15.23
C LYS A 384 -19.04 -3.96 13.86
N ASP A 385 -19.85 -4.15 12.84
CA ASP A 385 -19.37 -4.45 11.49
C ASP A 385 -18.94 -3.22 10.70
N ASN A 386 -19.29 -2.00 11.12
CA ASN A 386 -19.17 -0.81 10.27
C ASN A 386 -18.56 0.44 10.94
N VAL A 387 -17.73 0.23 11.97
CA VAL A 387 -16.98 1.29 12.68
C VAL A 387 -17.89 2.35 13.33
N ILE A 388 -19.07 1.92 13.79
CA ILE A 388 -20.05 2.77 14.46
C ILE A 388 -20.16 2.36 15.94
N ARG A 389 -20.09 3.35 16.82
CA ARG A 389 -20.31 3.20 18.26
C ARG A 389 -21.69 3.73 18.63
N PHE A 390 -22.42 3.00 19.45
CA PHE A 390 -23.69 3.46 20.02
C PHE A 390 -23.46 3.86 21.48
N GLU A 391 -23.89 5.06 21.83
CA GLU A 391 -23.80 5.58 23.20
C GLU A 391 -25.06 5.22 24.01
N SER A 392 -24.95 5.32 25.33
CA SER A 392 -26.05 5.00 26.25
C SER A 392 -27.26 5.93 26.12
N ASP A 393 -27.06 7.14 25.58
CA ASP A 393 -28.11 8.14 25.35
C ASP A 393 -28.87 7.94 24.02
N GLY A 394 -28.53 6.89 23.25
CA GLY A 394 -29.12 6.61 21.94
C GLY A 394 -28.46 7.36 20.78
N SER A 395 -27.46 8.20 21.06
CA SER A 395 -26.64 8.81 20.00
C SER A 395 -25.73 7.76 19.35
N THR A 396 -25.40 7.99 18.09
CA THR A 396 -24.61 7.08 17.27
C THR A 396 -23.39 7.82 16.74
N PHE A 397 -22.18 7.31 16.98
CA PHE A 397 -20.92 7.97 16.67
C PHE A 397 -20.11 7.16 15.67
N CYS A 398 -19.67 7.80 14.58
CA CYS A 398 -18.78 7.18 13.62
C CYS A 398 -17.31 7.36 14.03
N LEU A 399 -16.57 6.27 14.18
CA LEU A 399 -15.18 6.32 14.63
C LEU A 399 -14.20 6.74 13.53
N LEU A 400 -14.58 6.61 12.25
CA LEU A 400 -13.82 7.12 11.12
C LEU A 400 -13.98 8.64 11.02
N CYS A 401 -15.22 9.12 10.89
CA CYS A 401 -15.54 10.53 10.71
C CYS A 401 -15.41 11.38 11.99
N LYS A 402 -15.38 10.75 13.17
CA LYS A 402 -15.39 11.39 14.49
C LYS A 402 -16.57 12.34 14.71
N MET A 403 -17.75 11.98 14.23
CA MET A 403 -18.97 12.77 14.37
C MET A 403 -20.15 11.91 14.78
N ASN A 404 -21.14 12.54 15.42
CA ASN A 404 -22.45 11.94 15.59
C ASN A 404 -23.13 11.81 14.22
N VAL A 405 -23.72 10.66 13.99
CA VAL A 405 -24.44 10.29 12.78
C VAL A 405 -25.86 9.88 13.16
N PHE A 406 -26.75 9.84 12.16
CA PHE A 406 -28.14 9.47 12.37
C PHE A 406 -28.29 8.12 13.06
N SER A 407 -29.25 7.97 13.97
CA SER A 407 -29.47 6.73 14.75
C SER A 407 -30.33 5.69 14.02
N SER A 408 -30.88 6.01 12.84
CA SER A 408 -31.67 5.07 12.04
C SER A 408 -30.75 4.15 11.21
N LEU A 409 -31.05 2.85 11.20
CA LEU A 409 -30.23 1.84 10.53
C LEU A 409 -30.10 2.10 9.01
N GLU A 410 -31.13 2.64 8.36
CA GLU A 410 -31.10 2.96 6.94
C GLU A 410 -30.12 4.10 6.62
N LEU A 411 -30.12 5.17 7.41
CA LEU A 411 -29.21 6.30 7.22
C LEU A 411 -27.78 5.92 7.61
N LEU A 412 -27.60 5.08 8.63
CA LEU A 412 -26.30 4.50 8.97
C LEU A 412 -25.72 3.68 7.82
N LYS A 413 -26.54 2.83 7.17
CA LYS A 413 -26.12 2.09 5.98
C LYS A 413 -25.66 3.01 4.84
N LYS A 414 -26.41 4.10 4.58
CA LYS A 414 -26.02 5.09 3.57
C LYS A 414 -24.74 5.84 3.94
N HIS A 415 -24.56 6.20 5.21
CA HIS A 415 -23.34 6.84 5.70
C HIS A 415 -22.12 5.92 5.55
N VAL A 416 -22.24 4.66 5.97
CA VAL A 416 -21.19 3.64 5.87
C VAL A 416 -20.86 3.32 4.40
N GLU A 417 -21.86 3.33 3.52
CA GLU A 417 -21.61 3.21 2.07
C GLU A 417 -20.70 4.35 1.58
N GLY A 418 -20.86 5.56 2.11
CA GLY A 418 -19.96 6.69 1.85
C GLY A 418 -18.51 6.46 2.29
N HIS A 419 -18.25 5.61 3.29
CA HIS A 419 -16.86 5.21 3.61
C HIS A 419 -16.21 4.42 2.48
N LYS A 420 -17.00 3.72 1.64
CA LYS A 420 -16.44 2.91 0.55
C LYS A 420 -15.91 3.75 -0.61
N THR A 421 -16.35 5.00 -0.73
CA THR A 421 -16.02 5.93 -1.82
C THR A 421 -14.94 6.95 -1.44
N GLY A 422 -13.99 6.59 -0.56
CA GLY A 422 -12.94 7.48 -0.05
C GLY A 422 -12.17 8.26 -1.12
N MET A 423 -11.32 9.21 -0.71
CA MET A 423 -10.62 10.12 -1.62
C MET A 423 -9.24 9.56 -2.02
N PRO A 424 -8.81 9.64 -3.30
CA PRO A 424 -7.44 9.31 -3.68
C PRO A 424 -6.40 10.03 -2.81
N THR A 425 -5.32 9.34 -2.44
CA THR A 425 -4.30 9.88 -1.52
C THR A 425 -3.68 11.17 -2.05
N VAL A 426 -3.47 11.29 -3.37
CA VAL A 426 -2.95 12.53 -3.99
C VAL A 426 -3.90 13.73 -3.85
N GLN A 427 -5.21 13.49 -3.80
CA GLN A 427 -6.20 14.54 -3.60
C GLN A 427 -6.36 14.90 -2.12
N TYR A 428 -6.16 13.93 -1.22
CA TYR A 428 -6.22 14.16 0.22
C TYR A 428 -5.01 14.94 0.74
N ILE A 429 -3.81 14.70 0.20
CA ILE A 429 -2.58 15.34 0.64
C ILE A 429 -2.43 16.69 -0.07
N GLU A 430 -2.85 17.77 0.59
CA GLU A 430 -2.68 19.15 0.13
C GLU A 430 -1.23 19.61 0.32
N LYS A 431 -0.63 19.23 1.44
CA LYS A 431 0.76 19.55 1.80
C LYS A 431 1.35 18.44 2.63
N PHE A 432 2.65 18.21 2.46
CA PHE A 432 3.39 17.35 3.36
C PHE A 432 4.82 17.84 3.58
N ILE A 433 5.37 17.50 4.74
CA ILE A 433 6.75 17.80 5.12
C ILE A 433 7.40 16.49 5.55
N ILE A 434 8.48 16.11 4.87
CA ILE A 434 9.34 15.01 5.29
C ILE A 434 10.41 15.58 6.21
N PHE A 435 10.64 14.95 7.35
CA PHE A 435 11.67 15.36 8.30
C PHE A 435 12.47 14.16 8.80
N GLU A 436 13.76 14.38 9.02
CA GLU A 436 14.65 13.42 9.63
C GLU A 436 15.35 14.09 10.83
N VAL A 437 15.23 13.45 11.99
CA VAL A 437 15.92 13.83 13.22
C VAL A 437 16.60 12.58 13.78
N PRO A 438 17.58 12.70 14.69
CA PRO A 438 18.20 11.54 15.32
C PRO A 438 17.13 10.56 15.82
N GLU A 439 17.24 9.30 15.37
CA GLU A 439 16.33 8.19 15.70
C GLU A 439 14.90 8.27 15.11
N ARG A 440 14.55 9.28 14.30
CA ARG A 440 13.21 9.36 13.67
C ARG A 440 13.23 9.93 12.26
N HIS A 441 12.49 9.26 11.39
CA HIS A 441 12.18 9.72 10.03
C HIS A 441 10.66 9.73 9.87
N GLY A 442 10.07 10.89 9.60
CA GLY A 442 8.62 11.06 9.61
C GLY A 442 8.10 11.99 8.52
N VAL A 443 6.77 11.98 8.39
CA VAL A 443 6.01 12.79 7.43
C VAL A 443 4.87 13.49 8.14
N ILE A 444 4.81 14.81 8.04
CA ILE A 444 3.65 15.61 8.45
C ILE A 444 2.77 15.81 7.23
N ILE A 445 1.48 15.50 7.34
CA ILE A 445 0.48 15.62 6.27
C ILE A 445 -0.55 16.66 6.72
N ASN A 446 -0.85 17.61 5.84
CA ASN A 446 -1.85 18.67 6.00
C ASN A 446 -1.69 19.49 7.30
N ASN A 447 -0.50 19.48 7.92
CA ASN A 447 -0.24 20.01 9.27
C ASN A 447 -1.15 19.45 10.36
N GLN A 448 -1.75 18.28 10.14
CA GLN A 448 -2.76 17.67 11.02
C GLN A 448 -2.38 16.26 11.48
N ILE A 449 -1.59 15.54 10.67
CA ILE A 449 -1.21 14.16 10.94
C ILE A 449 0.31 14.05 10.82
N CYS A 450 0.97 13.42 11.80
CA CYS A 450 2.39 13.07 11.73
C CYS A 450 2.50 11.55 11.72
N LEU A 451 3.24 10.99 10.77
CA LEU A 451 3.45 9.55 10.61
C LEU A 451 4.93 9.22 10.54
N GLU A 452 5.27 7.96 10.81
CA GLU A 452 6.59 7.42 10.48
C GLU A 452 6.72 7.22 8.96
N TYR A 453 7.91 7.49 8.41
CA TYR A 453 8.16 7.54 6.97
C TYR A 453 7.87 6.21 6.26
N HIS A 454 8.30 5.07 6.82
CA HIS A 454 7.98 3.78 6.23
C HIS A 454 6.48 3.49 6.28
N SER A 455 5.76 3.86 7.35
CA SER A 455 4.30 3.74 7.41
C SER A 455 3.60 4.55 6.32
N PHE A 456 4.06 5.78 6.06
CA PHE A 456 3.57 6.60 4.96
C PHE A 456 3.71 5.87 3.61
N LEU A 457 4.85 5.22 3.38
CA LEU A 457 5.14 4.40 2.19
C LEU A 457 4.58 2.97 2.26
N PHE A 458 3.68 2.62 3.18
CA PHE A 458 3.18 1.24 3.35
C PHE A 458 4.27 0.18 3.60
N LEU A 459 5.45 0.56 4.08
CA LEU A 459 6.57 -0.33 4.38
C LEU A 459 6.52 -0.75 5.84
N ARG A 460 6.31 -2.04 6.09
CA ARG A 460 6.28 -2.64 7.43
C ARG A 460 7.56 -3.42 7.68
N GLN A 461 8.15 -3.25 8.86
CA GLN A 461 9.30 -4.05 9.26
C GLN A 461 8.90 -5.51 9.52
N MET A 462 9.59 -6.45 8.89
CA MET A 462 9.32 -7.89 9.02
C MET A 462 10.26 -8.57 10.01
N ASP A 463 11.53 -8.17 10.02
CA ASP A 463 12.57 -8.77 10.85
C ASP A 463 13.60 -7.73 11.34
N ARG A 464 14.59 -8.21 12.11
CA ARG A 464 15.70 -7.41 12.62
C ARG A 464 16.83 -7.22 11.59
N GLU A 465 16.76 -7.88 10.43
CA GLU A 465 17.84 -7.92 9.42
C GLU A 465 17.71 -6.80 8.36
N GLY A 466 16.77 -5.87 8.56
CA GLY A 466 16.63 -4.69 7.69
C GLY A 466 15.80 -4.96 6.43
N VAL A 467 15.01 -6.04 6.42
CA VAL A 467 14.03 -6.30 5.37
C VAL A 467 12.69 -5.69 5.76
N LEU A 468 12.19 -4.81 4.89
CA LEU A 468 10.86 -4.22 4.95
C LEU A 468 9.93 -4.97 3.99
N ARG A 469 8.64 -4.94 4.26
CA ARG A 469 7.60 -5.42 3.35
C ARG A 469 6.69 -4.27 2.99
N CYS A 470 6.60 -3.94 1.72
CA CYS A 470 5.58 -3.04 1.23
C CYS A 470 4.24 -3.78 1.25
N VAL A 471 3.35 -3.41 2.17
CA VAL A 471 2.05 -4.08 2.33
C VAL A 471 1.10 -3.74 1.19
N ALA A 472 1.28 -2.62 0.51
CA ALA A 472 0.51 -2.26 -0.67
C ALA A 472 1.01 -2.99 -1.93
N CYS A 473 2.31 -2.90 -2.23
CA CYS A 473 2.91 -3.61 -3.37
C CYS A 473 3.05 -5.12 -3.16
N GLN A 474 2.96 -5.61 -1.91
CA GLN A 474 3.16 -7.00 -1.51
C GLN A 474 4.55 -7.57 -1.84
N VAL A 475 5.58 -6.73 -1.82
CA VAL A 475 6.97 -7.13 -2.09
C VAL A 475 7.85 -6.86 -0.87
N ASN A 476 8.97 -7.58 -0.78
CA ASN A 476 10.03 -7.28 0.18
C ASN A 476 10.97 -6.20 -0.39
N VAL A 477 11.38 -5.27 0.47
CA VAL A 477 12.22 -4.12 0.14
C VAL A 477 13.34 -4.06 1.17
N TYR A 478 14.60 -4.08 0.74
CA TYR A 478 15.72 -3.88 1.65
C TYR A 478 15.81 -2.41 2.07
N LYS A 479 16.15 -2.13 3.33
CA LYS A 479 16.19 -0.75 3.87
C LYS A 479 17.01 0.24 3.03
N HIS A 480 18.12 -0.20 2.44
CA HIS A 480 18.97 0.65 1.58
C HIS A 480 18.38 0.94 0.19
N ARG A 481 17.27 0.29 -0.20
CA ARG A 481 16.59 0.45 -1.50
C ARG A 481 15.16 0.98 -1.37
N VAL A 482 14.84 1.59 -0.23
CA VAL A 482 13.52 2.20 0.00
C VAL A 482 13.24 3.29 -1.03
N GLU A 483 14.21 4.17 -1.29
CA GLU A 483 14.05 5.23 -2.29
C GLU A 483 13.88 4.67 -3.71
N GLU A 484 14.65 3.65 -4.09
CA GLU A 484 14.45 2.99 -5.39
C GLU A 484 13.06 2.35 -5.52
N HIS A 485 12.52 1.75 -4.45
CA HIS A 485 11.17 1.20 -4.45
C HIS A 485 10.10 2.29 -4.57
N ARG A 486 10.28 3.40 -3.85
CA ARG A 486 9.37 4.55 -3.86
C ARG A 486 9.21 5.14 -5.26
N GLU A 487 10.30 5.22 -6.02
CA GLU A 487 10.30 5.73 -7.39
C GLU A 487 9.76 4.75 -8.43
N THR A 488 9.36 3.53 -8.02
CA THR A 488 8.69 2.63 -8.95
C THR A 488 7.31 3.17 -9.30
N HIS A 489 6.97 3.19 -10.59
CA HIS A 489 5.67 3.63 -11.08
C HIS A 489 4.48 2.92 -10.38
N ARG A 490 4.62 1.63 -10.04
CA ARG A 490 3.61 0.90 -9.26
C ARG A 490 3.44 1.48 -7.85
N HIS A 491 4.54 1.79 -7.17
CA HIS A 491 4.46 2.40 -5.85
C HIS A 491 3.87 3.81 -5.92
N GLN A 492 4.28 4.61 -6.91
CA GLN A 492 3.70 5.92 -7.17
C GLN A 492 2.19 5.85 -7.43
N ARG A 493 1.72 4.96 -8.32
CA ARG A 493 0.27 4.76 -8.53
C ARG A 493 -0.46 4.32 -7.26
N ILE A 494 0.13 3.43 -6.47
CA ILE A 494 -0.44 3.07 -5.17
C ILE A 494 -0.55 4.30 -4.26
N MET A 495 0.49 5.13 -4.21
CA MET A 495 0.49 6.37 -3.43
C MET A 495 -0.48 7.41 -3.97
N GLU A 496 -0.85 7.37 -5.25
CA GLU A 496 -1.82 8.28 -5.88
C GLU A 496 -3.25 7.79 -5.68
N ASP A 497 -3.52 6.54 -6.07
CA ASP A 497 -4.86 5.97 -6.27
C ASP A 497 -5.45 5.38 -4.98
N THR A 498 -4.62 5.04 -3.98
CA THR A 498 -5.15 4.41 -2.77
C THR A 498 -6.12 5.35 -2.07
N LEU A 499 -7.34 4.88 -1.83
CA LEU A 499 -8.40 5.69 -1.23
C LEU A 499 -8.16 5.89 0.27
N VAL A 500 -8.20 7.13 0.72
CA VAL A 500 -8.23 7.53 2.12
C VAL A 500 -9.69 7.52 2.59
N LEU A 501 -9.99 6.70 3.60
CA LEU A 501 -11.29 6.72 4.28
C LEU A 501 -11.22 7.79 5.37
N THR A 502 -11.93 8.89 5.15
CA THR A 502 -11.75 10.19 5.82
C THR A 502 -11.92 10.22 7.34
N SER A 503 -10.96 10.85 8.04
CA SER A 503 -11.14 12.12 8.78
C SER A 503 -9.81 12.89 8.85
N ASN A 504 -9.85 14.16 9.26
CA ASN A 504 -8.65 14.99 9.50
C ASN A 504 -7.76 14.50 10.65
N SER A 505 -8.17 13.44 11.35
CA SER A 505 -7.51 12.95 12.56
C SER A 505 -7.04 11.50 12.49
N GLU A 506 -7.42 10.75 11.46
CA GLU A 506 -7.01 9.36 11.23
C GLU A 506 -6.57 9.24 9.77
N LEU A 507 -5.40 8.63 9.51
CA LEU A 507 -5.04 8.25 8.14
C LEU A 507 -5.32 6.76 7.93
N ILE A 508 -6.52 6.45 7.43
CA ILE A 508 -6.91 5.09 7.05
C ILE A 508 -6.95 4.97 5.53
N ARG A 509 -6.23 4.00 4.98
CA ARG A 509 -6.09 3.81 3.53
C ARG A 509 -6.60 2.46 3.08
N LYS A 510 -7.50 2.41 2.08
CA LYS A 510 -8.06 1.18 1.53
C LYS A 510 -7.11 0.55 0.54
N VAL A 511 -6.23 -0.31 1.03
CA VAL A 511 -5.17 -0.90 0.20
C VAL A 511 -5.70 -1.98 -0.73
N ARG A 512 -6.80 -2.67 -0.36
CA ARG A 512 -7.47 -3.74 -1.14
C ARG A 512 -8.96 -3.81 -0.79
N PRO A 513 -9.77 -4.59 -1.54
CA PRO A 513 -11.12 -4.92 -1.10
C PRO A 513 -11.09 -5.45 0.33
N ASP A 514 -11.83 -4.77 1.20
CA ASP A 514 -11.97 -5.11 2.61
C ASP A 514 -10.67 -5.18 3.43
N THR A 515 -9.60 -4.51 2.98
CA THR A 515 -8.35 -4.42 3.74
C THR A 515 -7.93 -2.96 3.89
N TYR A 516 -7.72 -2.55 5.13
CA TYR A 516 -7.49 -1.17 5.54
C TYR A 516 -6.12 -1.03 6.20
N HIS A 517 -5.33 -0.04 5.80
CA HIS A 517 -4.06 0.31 6.43
C HIS A 517 -4.28 1.44 7.43
N CYS A 518 -3.82 1.25 8.66
CA CYS A 518 -3.72 2.32 9.64
C CYS A 518 -2.36 3.00 9.54
N GLY A 519 -2.34 4.29 9.21
CA GLY A 519 -1.12 5.09 9.07
C GLY A 519 -0.34 5.23 10.39
N PHE A 520 -1.01 5.30 11.54
CA PHE A 520 -0.33 5.43 12.84
C PHE A 520 0.34 4.14 13.28
N CYS A 521 -0.37 3.01 13.15
CA CYS A 521 0.10 1.72 13.64
C CYS A 521 0.92 0.93 12.61
N ASN A 522 0.87 1.34 11.33
CA ASN A 522 1.42 0.61 10.19
C ASN A 522 0.93 -0.85 10.12
N GLN A 523 -0.35 -1.05 10.39
CA GLN A 523 -1.01 -2.36 10.45
C GLN A 523 -2.10 -2.47 9.39
N LEU A 524 -2.39 -3.71 8.98
CA LEU A 524 -3.49 -4.03 8.08
C LEU A 524 -4.64 -4.65 8.88
N GLU A 525 -5.83 -4.10 8.69
CA GLU A 525 -7.07 -4.57 9.26
C GLU A 525 -7.95 -5.18 8.15
N ILE A 526 -8.48 -6.38 8.40
CA ILE A 526 -9.35 -7.08 7.45
C ILE A 526 -10.78 -6.88 7.92
N GLY A 527 -11.59 -6.23 7.11
CA GLY A 527 -12.95 -5.86 7.51
C GLY A 527 -13.00 -4.55 8.29
N LEU A 528 -14.15 -3.87 8.19
CA LEU A 528 -14.46 -2.70 8.99
C LEU A 528 -14.62 -3.06 10.49
N SER A 529 -15.01 -4.30 10.81
CA SER A 529 -15.09 -4.77 12.20
C SER A 529 -13.72 -4.80 12.88
N SER A 530 -12.73 -5.48 12.28
CA SER A 530 -11.34 -5.50 12.79
C SER A 530 -10.76 -4.10 12.91
N LEU A 531 -11.04 -3.24 11.92
CA LEU A 531 -10.65 -1.83 11.95
C LEU A 531 -11.29 -1.07 13.12
N SER A 532 -12.56 -1.31 13.40
CA SER A 532 -13.27 -0.70 14.53
C SER A 532 -12.61 -1.08 15.86
N ASP A 533 -12.32 -2.36 16.06
CA ASP A 533 -11.65 -2.85 17.26
C ASP A 533 -10.23 -2.27 17.38
N HIS A 534 -9.49 -2.22 16.27
CA HIS A 534 -8.16 -1.62 16.20
C HIS A 534 -8.16 -0.14 16.63
N LEU A 535 -9.05 0.67 16.05
CA LEU A 535 -9.12 2.11 16.33
C LEU A 535 -9.52 2.41 17.78
N GLN A 536 -10.18 1.47 18.45
CA GLN A 536 -10.57 1.58 19.85
C GLN A 536 -9.50 1.04 20.82
N SER A 537 -8.53 0.28 20.32
CA SER A 537 -7.46 -0.31 21.13
C SER A 537 -6.60 0.75 21.84
N SER A 538 -6.06 0.38 23.01
CA SER A 538 -5.10 1.23 23.74
C SER A 538 -3.85 1.51 22.91
N SER A 539 -3.36 0.49 22.19
CA SER A 539 -2.19 0.59 21.30
C SER A 539 -2.34 1.69 20.25
N HIS A 540 -3.47 1.72 19.53
CA HIS A 540 -3.75 2.78 18.55
C HIS A 540 -3.80 4.16 19.19
N LYS A 541 -4.50 4.30 20.31
CA LYS A 541 -4.62 5.55 21.05
C LYS A 541 -3.25 6.09 21.50
N GLU A 542 -2.36 5.21 21.95
CA GLU A 542 -0.99 5.56 22.35
C GLU A 542 -0.13 6.01 21.16
N GLN A 543 -0.14 5.26 20.05
CA GLN A 543 0.61 5.63 18.84
C GLN A 543 0.14 6.96 18.24
N LYS A 544 -1.18 7.17 18.22
CA LYS A 544 -1.78 8.43 17.79
C LYS A 544 -1.35 9.58 18.70
N LYS A 545 -1.43 9.41 20.03
CA LYS A 545 -1.00 10.43 21.01
C LYS A 545 0.48 10.80 20.84
N LEU A 546 1.36 9.81 20.68
CA LEU A 546 2.78 10.03 20.40
C LEU A 546 2.98 10.85 19.13
N SER A 547 2.30 10.47 18.05
CA SER A 547 2.36 11.14 16.75
C SER A 547 1.86 12.59 16.83
N THR A 548 0.74 12.82 17.52
CA THR A 548 0.21 14.18 17.77
C THR A 548 1.17 15.02 18.61
N GLY A 549 1.83 14.43 19.61
CA GLY A 549 2.86 15.14 20.40
C GLY A 549 4.03 15.64 19.54
N ILE A 550 4.49 14.83 18.59
CA ILE A 550 5.53 15.23 17.62
C ILE A 550 5.04 16.38 16.76
N LEU A 551 3.82 16.25 16.20
CA LEU A 551 3.23 17.28 15.37
C LEU A 551 3.16 18.62 16.10
N ILE A 552 2.68 18.63 17.36
CA ILE A 552 2.60 19.85 18.17
C ILE A 552 4.00 20.46 18.35
N HIS A 553 5.02 19.67 18.62
CA HIS A 553 6.38 20.18 18.75
C HIS A 553 6.88 20.85 17.46
N PHE A 554 6.62 20.23 16.29
CA PHE A 554 6.99 20.80 14.99
C PHE A 554 6.20 22.08 14.67
N VAL A 555 4.88 22.08 14.87
CA VAL A 555 4.03 23.24 14.61
C VAL A 555 4.38 24.41 15.55
N LEU A 556 4.64 24.14 16.84
CA LEU A 556 5.08 25.16 17.79
C LEU A 556 6.48 25.70 17.43
N ALA A 557 7.40 24.84 16.98
CA ALA A 557 8.72 25.27 16.54
C ALA A 557 8.64 26.15 15.30
N GLU A 558 7.79 25.80 14.34
CA GLU A 558 7.57 26.58 13.12
C GLU A 558 6.92 27.93 13.44
N ASN A 559 5.85 27.95 14.26
CA ASN A 559 5.23 29.18 14.74
C ASN A 559 6.20 30.07 15.53
N SER A 560 7.13 29.47 16.30
CA SER A 560 8.15 30.23 17.02
C SER A 560 9.20 30.85 16.09
N ARG A 561 9.53 30.16 14.98
CA ARG A 561 10.41 30.69 13.93
C ARG A 561 9.73 31.81 13.16
N THR A 562 8.49 31.64 12.70
CA THR A 562 7.73 32.71 12.05
C THR A 562 7.51 33.89 12.99
N ALA A 563 7.19 33.65 14.28
CA ALA A 563 7.04 34.73 15.25
C ALA A 563 8.37 35.43 15.57
N ARG A 564 9.51 34.74 15.47
CA ARG A 564 10.85 35.33 15.61
C ARG A 564 11.22 36.12 14.37
N GLU A 565 10.98 35.60 13.18
CA GLU A 565 11.20 36.28 11.90
C GLU A 565 10.31 37.51 11.78
N GLN A 566 9.05 37.43 12.20
CA GLN A 566 8.12 38.56 12.22
C GLN A 566 8.49 39.58 13.30
N ARG A 567 9.00 39.14 14.48
CA ARG A 567 9.61 40.06 15.46
C ARG A 567 10.87 40.73 14.92
N LEU A 568 11.71 40.01 14.19
CA LEU A 568 12.89 40.57 13.55
C LEU A 568 12.49 41.55 12.44
N MET A 569 11.52 41.20 11.59
CA MET A 569 11.00 42.10 10.57
C MET A 569 10.34 43.34 11.18
N ASN A 570 9.58 43.20 12.27
CA ASN A 570 9.01 44.34 13.01
C ASN A 570 10.10 45.16 13.72
N ALA A 571 11.17 44.53 14.22
CA ALA A 571 12.33 45.21 14.78
C ALA A 571 13.12 45.97 13.69
N PHE A 572 13.28 45.38 12.50
CA PHE A 572 13.88 46.05 11.35
C PHE A 572 13.00 47.19 10.81
N ALA A 573 11.67 47.00 10.77
CA ALA A 573 10.73 48.05 10.40
C ALA A 573 10.72 49.19 11.41
N SER A 574 10.76 48.90 12.71
CA SER A 574 10.86 49.93 13.76
C SER A 574 12.23 50.62 13.79
N LEU A 575 13.33 49.93 13.48
CA LEU A 575 14.65 50.53 13.26
C LEU A 575 14.66 51.45 12.02
N ASN A 576 13.95 51.10 10.94
CA ASN A 576 13.77 51.97 9.78
C ASN A 576 12.87 53.18 10.09
N VAL A 577 11.87 53.04 10.95
CA VAL A 577 11.07 54.17 11.47
C VAL A 577 11.93 55.08 12.36
N PHE A 578 12.78 54.52 13.23
CA PHE A 578 13.74 55.29 14.03
C PHE A 578 14.81 55.99 13.17
N SER A 579 15.30 55.34 12.11
CA SER A 579 16.24 55.93 11.14
C SER A 579 15.61 57.11 10.38
N ASN A 580 14.37 56.95 9.92
CA ASN A 580 13.62 58.03 9.26
C ASN A 580 13.21 59.15 10.22
N MET A 581 12.94 58.84 11.49
CA MET A 581 12.66 59.84 12.52
C MET A 581 13.93 60.60 12.94
N TRP A 582 15.09 59.94 12.96
CA TRP A 582 16.40 60.56 13.22
C TRP A 582 16.87 61.43 12.06
N LEU A 583 16.63 61.01 10.80
CA LEU A 583 16.89 61.82 9.61
C LEU A 583 15.95 63.04 9.51
N GLY A 584 14.69 62.90 9.92
CA GLY A 584 13.74 64.02 10.00
C GLY A 584 14.05 65.03 11.11
N MET A 585 14.73 64.61 12.18
CA MET A 585 15.21 65.52 13.24
C MET A 585 16.47 66.28 12.83
N TYR A 586 17.32 65.71 11.96
CA TYR A 586 18.50 66.42 11.41
C TYR A 586 18.15 67.38 10.27
N SER A 587 17.08 67.15 9.51
CA SER A 587 16.65 68.08 8.45
C SER A 587 15.99 69.37 8.94
N ASN A 588 15.73 69.50 10.25
CA ASN A 588 15.19 70.71 10.87
C ASN A 588 16.23 71.49 11.69
N TRP A 589 17.51 71.10 11.64
CA TRP A 589 18.60 71.83 12.31
C TRP A 589 19.48 72.65 11.35
N ASP A 590 19.28 72.53 10.03
CA ASP A 590 19.98 73.33 9.01
C ASP A 590 19.12 74.44 8.41
N SER A 591 18.09 74.88 9.14
CA SER A 591 17.32 76.08 8.81
C SER A 591 16.90 76.80 10.09
N ASP A 592 17.89 77.43 10.74
CA ASP A 592 17.82 78.81 11.26
C ASP A 592 19.21 79.31 11.70
#